data_AF-A0A3A4A2N2-F1
#
_entry.id   AF-A0A3A4A2N2-F1
#
_cell.length_a   1.000
_cell.length_b   1.000
_cell.length_c   1.000
_cell.angle_alpha   90.00
_cell.angle_beta   90.00
_cell.angle_gamma   90.00
#
_symmetry.space_group_name_H-M   'P 1'
#
loop_
_entity.id
_entity.type
_entity.pdbx_description
1 polymer ?
#
loop_
_entity_poly.entity_id
_entity_poly.type
_entity_poly.pdbx_seq_one_letter_code
_entity_poly.pdbx_strand_id
1 'polypeptide(L)'
;MPIEQFWETAEGDELPDAAAVAWQLFANEHYHDEEFSEQFRRFLDSVDVRRVRAVLVQEWNFDTSSDIVVELFTAHAAEFPELRAIFLAPESAGDQISWIQHGDVTPLLEAFPKLERLDVRGNGPHREDPRGLRLRPVRHDALRMLRFESGG
;
A
#
# COMPACT_ATOMS: atom_id res chain seq x y z
N MET A 1 -3.78 -12.59 -10.97
CA MET A 1 -4.71 -12.49 -9.83
C MET A 1 -5.63 -11.31 -10.12
N PRO A 2 -6.95 -11.45 -10.05
CA PRO A 2 -7.88 -10.32 -10.18
C PRO A 2 -7.67 -9.30 -9.05
N ILE A 3 -8.06 -8.04 -9.29
CA ILE A 3 -8.01 -6.95 -8.32
C ILE A 3 -9.41 -6.74 -7.75
N GLU A 4 -9.51 -6.63 -6.43
CA GLU A 4 -10.74 -6.32 -5.69
C GLU A 4 -10.65 -4.91 -5.10
N GLN A 5 -11.61 -4.05 -5.44
CA GLN A 5 -11.63 -2.64 -5.01
C GLN A 5 -12.37 -2.52 -3.67
N PHE A 6 -11.62 -2.38 -2.58
CA PHE A 6 -12.20 -2.48 -1.25
C PHE A 6 -13.02 -1.24 -0.83
N TRP A 7 -12.77 -0.07 -1.41
CA TRP A 7 -13.50 1.16 -1.06
C TRP A 7 -14.98 1.10 -1.50
N GLU A 8 -15.32 0.28 -2.51
CA GLU A 8 -16.70 0.09 -2.96
C GLU A 8 -17.48 -0.90 -2.08
N THR A 9 -16.79 -1.72 -1.30
CA THR A 9 -17.42 -2.72 -0.43
C THR A 9 -18.19 -2.04 0.69
N ALA A 10 -19.45 -2.42 0.90
CA ALA A 10 -20.26 -2.02 2.05
C ALA A 10 -20.24 -3.08 3.16
N GLU A 11 -20.59 -2.68 4.38
CA GLU A 11 -20.73 -3.62 5.49
C GLU A 11 -21.82 -4.66 5.18
N GLY A 12 -21.45 -5.94 5.21
CA GLY A 12 -22.34 -7.06 4.92
C GLY A 12 -22.27 -7.60 3.49
N ASP A 13 -21.44 -7.02 2.62
CA ASP A 13 -21.20 -7.57 1.28
C ASP A 13 -20.48 -8.92 1.34
N GLU A 14 -20.81 -9.81 0.39
CA GLU A 14 -20.10 -11.08 0.24
C GLU A 14 -18.74 -10.84 -0.44
N LEU A 15 -17.67 -10.99 0.35
CA LEU A 15 -16.30 -10.79 -0.11
C LEU A 15 -15.72 -12.05 -0.77
N PRO A 16 -14.85 -11.91 -1.78
CA PRO A 16 -14.14 -13.04 -2.36
C PRO A 16 -13.17 -13.67 -1.35
N ASP A 17 -12.68 -14.89 -1.65
CA ASP A 17 -11.59 -15.49 -0.88
C ASP A 17 -10.38 -14.54 -0.88
N ALA A 18 -9.95 -14.13 0.31
CA ALA A 18 -8.85 -13.19 0.51
C ALA A 18 -7.52 -13.63 -0.14
N ALA A 19 -7.33 -14.93 -0.38
CA ALA A 19 -6.15 -15.46 -1.08
C ALA A 19 -6.29 -15.49 -2.62
N ALA A 20 -7.50 -15.27 -3.16
CA ALA A 20 -7.81 -15.37 -4.59
C ALA A 20 -7.72 -14.02 -5.34
N VAL A 21 -7.66 -12.90 -4.61
CA VAL A 21 -7.63 -11.54 -5.17
C VAL A 21 -6.43 -10.75 -4.65
N ALA A 22 -6.10 -9.67 -5.36
CA ALA A 22 -5.23 -8.62 -4.87
C ALA A 22 -6.12 -7.47 -4.37
N TRP A 23 -5.96 -7.09 -3.10
CA TRP A 23 -6.83 -6.10 -2.48
C TRP A 23 -6.33 -4.69 -2.81
N GLN A 24 -7.18 -3.88 -3.42
CA GLN A 24 -6.89 -2.49 -3.73
C GLN A 24 -7.51 -1.60 -2.67
N LEU A 25 -6.66 -0.81 -2.01
CA LEU A 25 -7.03 0.21 -1.05
C LEU A 25 -6.88 1.58 -1.71
N PHE A 26 -7.80 2.50 -1.41
CA PHE A 26 -7.85 3.83 -1.96
C PHE A 26 -8.53 4.78 -0.98
N ALA A 27 -7.81 5.81 -0.57
CA ALA A 27 -8.36 6.93 0.18
C ALA A 27 -7.97 8.24 -0.51
N ASN A 28 -8.97 9.05 -0.82
CA ASN A 28 -8.81 10.38 -1.38
C ASN A 28 -9.97 11.24 -0.90
N GLU A 29 -9.68 12.25 -0.08
CA GLU A 29 -10.68 13.13 0.54
C GLU A 29 -11.55 13.91 -0.47
N HIS A 30 -11.10 14.05 -1.72
CA HIS A 30 -11.86 14.71 -2.78
C HIS A 30 -12.91 13.78 -3.42
N TYR A 31 -12.74 12.46 -3.30
CA TYR A 31 -13.62 11.46 -3.91
C TYR A 31 -14.37 10.60 -2.89
N HIS A 32 -13.81 10.41 -1.69
CA HIS A 32 -14.39 9.63 -0.60
C HIS A 32 -14.14 10.30 0.75
N ASP A 33 -15.20 10.39 1.57
CA ASP A 33 -15.16 10.90 2.95
C ASP A 33 -14.57 9.86 3.95
N GLU A 34 -13.65 9.00 3.52
CA GLU A 34 -13.00 7.98 4.38
C GLU A 34 -11.48 8.19 4.37
N GLU A 35 -10.89 8.39 5.55
CA GLU A 35 -9.43 8.46 5.66
C GLU A 35 -8.79 7.09 5.43
N PHE A 36 -7.52 7.07 5.00
CA PHE A 36 -6.80 5.80 4.80
C PHE A 36 -6.75 4.94 6.06
N SER A 37 -6.61 5.56 7.24
CA SER A 37 -6.59 4.87 8.52
C SER A 37 -7.92 4.17 8.85
N GLU A 38 -9.04 4.82 8.51
CA GLU A 38 -10.39 4.31 8.70
C GLU A 38 -10.67 3.14 7.76
N GLN A 39 -10.32 3.29 6.48
CA GLN A 39 -10.43 2.22 5.49
C GLN A 39 -9.55 1.03 5.87
N PHE A 40 -8.32 1.27 6.32
CA PHE A 40 -7.42 0.20 6.72
C PHE A 40 -7.99 -0.58 7.91
N ARG A 41 -8.54 0.09 8.92
CA ARG A 41 -9.23 -0.58 10.03
C ARG A 41 -10.41 -1.41 9.53
N ARG A 42 -11.25 -0.85 8.66
CA ARG A 42 -12.37 -1.56 8.04
C ARG A 42 -11.91 -2.79 7.26
N PHE A 43 -10.77 -2.70 6.59
CA PHE A 43 -10.15 -3.82 5.89
C PHE A 43 -9.72 -4.95 6.83
N LEU A 44 -9.08 -4.62 7.96
CA LEU A 44 -8.76 -5.60 9.02
C LEU A 44 -10.01 -6.27 9.59
N ASP A 45 -11.10 -5.50 9.77
CA ASP A 45 -12.35 -5.98 10.34
C ASP A 45 -13.15 -6.87 9.37
N SER A 46 -13.01 -6.65 8.05
CA SER A 46 -13.86 -7.29 7.03
C SER A 46 -13.20 -8.44 6.28
N VAL A 47 -11.87 -8.43 6.16
CA VAL A 47 -11.11 -9.40 5.35
C VAL A 47 -10.33 -10.35 6.25
N ASP A 48 -10.27 -11.64 5.91
CA ASP A 48 -9.33 -12.57 6.55
C ASP A 48 -7.88 -12.26 6.11
N VAL A 49 -7.31 -11.21 6.69
CA VAL A 49 -5.99 -10.66 6.33
C VAL A 49 -4.85 -11.65 6.47
N ARG A 50 -5.06 -12.72 7.27
CA ARG A 50 -4.11 -13.83 7.40
C ARG A 50 -3.89 -14.58 6.09
N ARG A 51 -4.84 -14.49 5.16
CA ARG A 51 -4.82 -15.15 3.84
C ARG A 51 -4.49 -14.19 2.70
N VAL A 52 -4.43 -12.88 2.96
CA VAL A 52 -4.11 -11.86 1.96
C VAL A 52 -2.69 -12.07 1.44
N ARG A 53 -2.55 -12.10 0.11
CA ARG A 53 -1.27 -12.33 -0.58
C ARG A 53 -0.71 -11.10 -1.27
N ALA A 54 -1.58 -10.19 -1.71
CA ALA A 54 -1.16 -8.96 -2.34
C ALA A 54 -2.08 -7.80 -1.97
N VAL A 55 -1.46 -6.64 -1.75
CA VAL A 55 -2.15 -5.37 -1.56
C VAL A 55 -1.62 -4.33 -2.53
N LEU A 56 -2.54 -3.60 -3.14
CA LEU A 56 -2.28 -2.41 -3.94
C LEU A 56 -2.83 -1.22 -3.15
N VAL A 57 -1.99 -0.25 -2.84
CA VAL A 57 -2.44 1.02 -2.26
C VAL A 57 -2.42 2.05 -3.37
N GLN A 58 -3.59 2.33 -3.91
CA GLN A 58 -3.79 3.20 -5.05
C GLN A 58 -3.51 4.66 -4.70
N GLU A 59 -4.02 5.11 -3.56
CA GLU A 59 -3.81 6.44 -2.99
C GLU A 59 -4.05 6.39 -1.47
N TRP A 60 -3.43 7.32 -0.74
CA TRP A 60 -3.48 7.43 0.72
C TRP A 60 -3.75 8.88 1.19
N ASN A 61 -4.42 9.66 0.33
CA ASN A 61 -4.67 11.10 0.36
C ASN A 61 -3.66 11.98 -0.41
N PHE A 62 -4.15 13.06 -1.01
CA PHE A 62 -3.49 13.87 -2.05
C PHE A 62 -2.30 14.69 -1.53
N ASP A 63 -2.33 15.12 -0.26
CA ASP A 63 -1.30 15.98 0.34
C ASP A 63 -0.40 15.27 1.38
N THR A 64 -0.51 13.95 1.50
CA THR A 64 0.27 13.17 2.48
C THR A 64 1.26 12.23 1.80
N SER A 65 2.34 11.90 2.52
CA SER A 65 3.29 10.89 2.08
C SER A 65 2.75 9.48 2.34
N SER A 66 3.36 8.49 1.70
CA SER A 66 3.07 7.07 1.98
C SER A 66 3.47 6.62 3.40
N ASP A 67 3.92 7.51 4.29
CA ASP A 67 4.33 7.14 5.65
C ASP A 67 3.18 6.53 6.45
N ILE A 68 1.95 7.01 6.28
CA ILE A 68 0.76 6.41 6.93
C ILE A 68 0.54 4.96 6.49
N VAL A 69 0.80 4.66 5.22
CA VAL A 69 0.70 3.30 4.68
C VAL A 69 1.78 2.42 5.30
N VAL A 70 3.03 2.91 5.33
CA VAL A 70 4.15 2.18 5.92
C VAL A 70 3.91 1.92 7.41
N GLU A 71 3.47 2.93 8.17
CA GLU A 71 3.18 2.83 9.59
C GLU A 71 2.11 1.78 9.88
N LEU A 72 0.95 1.85 9.21
CA LEU A 72 -0.17 0.94 9.47
C LEU A 72 0.17 -0.51 9.12
N PHE A 73 0.77 -0.75 7.95
CA PHE A 73 1.16 -2.11 7.56
C PHE A 73 2.23 -2.69 8.46
N THR A 74 3.22 -1.90 8.88
CA THR A 74 4.29 -2.40 9.76
C THR A 74 3.79 -2.65 11.18
N ALA A 75 2.89 -1.80 11.71
CA ALA A 75 2.27 -1.99 13.02
C ALA A 75 1.43 -3.28 13.09
N HIS A 76 0.81 -3.69 11.98
CA HIS A 76 -0.06 -4.88 11.91
C HIS A 76 0.61 -6.05 11.18
N ALA A 77 1.93 -6.01 10.94
CA ALA A 77 2.60 -6.98 10.07
C ALA A 77 2.41 -8.44 10.48
N ALA A 78 2.28 -8.70 11.79
CA ALA A 78 2.03 -10.04 12.34
C ALA A 78 0.68 -10.64 11.89
N GLU A 79 -0.28 -9.82 11.50
CA GLU A 79 -1.63 -10.23 11.05
C GLU A 79 -1.65 -10.64 9.58
N PHE A 80 -0.57 -10.35 8.83
CA PHE A 80 -0.42 -10.63 7.41
C PHE A 80 0.69 -11.67 7.11
N PRO A 81 0.68 -12.86 7.72
CA PRO A 81 1.73 -13.88 7.55
C PRO A 81 1.87 -14.38 6.11
N GLU A 82 0.84 -14.22 5.28
CA GLU A 82 0.80 -14.68 3.89
C GLU A 82 1.00 -13.58 2.84
N LEU A 83 1.28 -12.33 3.26
CA LEU A 83 1.54 -11.24 2.33
C LEU A 83 2.84 -11.48 1.55
N ARG A 84 2.77 -11.29 0.23
CA ARG A 84 3.87 -11.51 -0.73
C ARG A 84 4.11 -10.32 -1.64
N ALA A 85 3.14 -9.45 -1.85
CA ALA A 85 3.30 -8.30 -2.73
C ALA A 85 2.64 -7.04 -2.19
N ILE A 86 3.36 -5.92 -2.24
CA ILE A 86 2.85 -4.59 -1.94
C ILE A 86 3.15 -3.69 -3.14
N PHE A 87 2.13 -2.95 -3.58
CA PHE A 87 2.24 -1.97 -4.66
C PHE A 87 1.78 -0.61 -4.16
N LEU A 88 2.64 0.41 -4.23
CA LEU A 88 2.30 1.78 -3.87
C LEU A 88 2.09 2.61 -5.15
N ALA A 89 0.90 3.18 -5.28
CA ALA A 89 0.40 3.93 -6.43
C ALA A 89 0.57 3.23 -7.81
N PRO A 90 0.18 1.94 -7.95
CA PRO A 90 0.43 1.15 -9.16
C PRO A 90 -0.25 1.71 -10.41
N GLU A 91 -1.41 2.34 -10.27
CA GLU A 91 -2.12 3.04 -11.35
C GLU A 91 -2.18 4.55 -11.01
N SER A 92 -2.42 5.43 -11.98
CA SER A 92 -2.58 6.88 -11.72
C SER A 92 -4.06 7.21 -11.82
N ALA A 93 -4.65 7.68 -10.73
CA ALA A 93 -6.03 8.18 -10.68
C ALA A 93 -6.12 9.64 -11.19
N GLY A 94 -5.34 9.99 -12.21
CA GLY A 94 -5.30 11.35 -12.79
C GLY A 94 -4.10 12.19 -12.37
N ASP A 95 -3.37 11.79 -11.32
CA ASP A 95 -2.18 12.52 -10.87
C ASP A 95 -0.92 12.19 -11.66
N GLN A 96 -0.10 13.22 -11.86
CA GLN A 96 1.23 13.08 -12.43
C GLN A 96 2.10 12.27 -11.46
N ILE A 97 2.89 11.33 -11.99
CA ILE A 97 3.82 10.50 -11.18
C ILE A 97 4.77 11.33 -10.29
N SER A 98 5.11 12.56 -10.69
CA SER A 98 5.95 13.47 -9.92
C SER A 98 5.26 14.10 -8.71
N TRP A 99 3.95 13.89 -8.53
CA TRP A 99 3.17 14.45 -7.43
C TRP A 99 2.93 13.42 -6.32
N ILE A 100 3.20 12.14 -6.60
CA ILE A 100 3.02 11.06 -5.63
C ILE A 100 4.15 11.14 -4.59
N GLN A 101 3.80 11.49 -3.37
CA GLN A 101 4.73 11.70 -2.25
C GLN A 101 4.99 10.40 -1.49
N HIS A 102 6.26 10.11 -1.24
CA HIS A 102 6.68 8.95 -0.44
C HIS A 102 7.64 9.36 0.67
N GLY A 103 7.76 8.51 1.68
CA GLY A 103 8.79 8.58 2.72
C GLY A 103 9.72 7.37 2.70
N ASP A 104 10.10 6.85 3.88
CA ASP A 104 10.96 5.66 3.97
C ASP A 104 10.13 4.38 3.82
N VAL A 105 10.35 3.64 2.73
CA VAL A 105 9.65 2.36 2.48
C VAL A 105 10.42 1.14 3.00
N THR A 106 11.63 1.32 3.53
CA THR A 106 12.43 0.22 4.12
C THR A 106 11.66 -0.59 5.16
N PRO A 107 10.86 0.01 6.07
CA PRO A 107 10.15 -0.73 7.09
C PRO A 107 9.21 -1.81 6.55
N LEU A 108 8.67 -1.65 5.33
CA LEU A 108 7.86 -2.70 4.69
C LEU A 108 8.68 -3.97 4.43
N LEU A 109 9.94 -3.83 4.00
CA LEU A 109 10.83 -4.97 3.80
C LEU A 109 11.27 -5.56 5.14
N GLU A 110 11.51 -4.73 6.16
CA GLU A 110 11.91 -5.21 7.49
C GLU A 110 10.77 -5.99 8.19
N ALA A 111 9.51 -5.57 7.99
CA ALA A 111 8.35 -6.14 8.67
C ALA A 111 7.76 -7.38 7.98
N PHE A 112 7.90 -7.53 6.67
CA PHE A 112 7.31 -8.63 5.89
C PHE A 112 8.37 -9.59 5.35
N PRO A 113 8.90 -10.54 6.16
CA PRO A 113 10.04 -11.39 5.76
C PRO A 113 9.77 -12.32 4.57
N LYS A 114 8.50 -12.52 4.22
CA LYS A 114 8.08 -13.33 3.07
C LYS A 114 7.71 -12.47 1.84
N LEU A 115 7.89 -11.15 1.88
CA LEU A 115 7.57 -10.28 0.76
C LEU A 115 8.45 -10.61 -0.45
N GLU A 116 7.81 -10.94 -1.56
CA GLU A 116 8.47 -11.29 -2.82
C GLU A 116 8.53 -10.10 -3.78
N ARG A 117 7.61 -9.13 -3.65
CA ARG A 117 7.52 -7.97 -4.54
C ARG A 117 7.17 -6.70 -3.79
N LEU A 118 7.97 -5.65 -4.03
CA LEU A 118 7.66 -4.28 -3.66
C LEU A 118 7.79 -3.40 -4.91
N ASP A 119 6.69 -2.76 -5.28
CA ASP A 119 6.63 -1.79 -6.36
C ASP A 119 6.22 -0.43 -5.80
N VAL A 120 6.97 0.61 -6.12
CA VAL A 120 6.71 1.97 -5.68
C VAL A 120 6.76 2.90 -6.88
N ARG A 121 5.66 3.61 -7.13
CA ARG A 121 5.54 4.55 -8.24
C ARG A 121 5.31 5.95 -7.72
N GLY A 122 6.24 6.84 -8.02
CA GLY A 122 6.27 8.18 -7.48
C GLY A 122 7.60 8.52 -6.85
N ASN A 123 7.99 9.78 -6.94
CA ASN A 123 9.14 10.34 -6.24
C ASN A 123 8.94 11.83 -5.91
N GLY A 124 7.70 12.26 -5.82
CA GLY A 124 7.36 13.67 -5.62
C GLY A 124 7.95 14.23 -4.33
N PRO A 125 8.26 15.54 -4.30
CA PRO A 125 8.83 16.17 -3.12
C PRO A 125 7.84 16.08 -1.97
N HIS A 126 8.27 15.50 -0.86
CA HIS A 126 7.50 15.51 0.37
C HIS A 126 7.59 16.92 0.97
N ARG A 127 6.44 17.60 1.13
CA ARG A 127 6.39 19.03 1.54
C ARG A 127 7.10 19.29 2.88
N GLU A 128 7.02 18.32 3.78
CA GLU A 128 7.61 18.37 5.13
C GLU A 128 8.99 17.71 5.21
N ASP A 129 9.37 16.84 4.25
CA ASP A 129 10.65 16.15 4.23
C ASP A 129 11.30 16.19 2.84
N PRO A 130 12.34 17.02 2.63
CA PRO A 130 12.95 17.20 1.30
C PRO A 130 13.63 15.93 0.77
N ARG A 131 13.79 14.88 1.58
CA ARG A 131 14.40 13.61 1.16
C ARG A 131 13.43 12.75 0.35
N GLY A 132 12.12 12.94 0.48
CA GLY A 132 11.10 12.17 -0.24
C GLY A 132 11.25 10.65 -0.06
N LEU A 133 11.06 9.91 -1.16
CA LEU A 133 11.22 8.45 -1.24
C LEU A 133 12.61 8.00 -0.76
N ARG A 134 12.64 7.10 0.22
CA ARG A 134 13.89 6.53 0.77
C ARG A 134 13.82 5.01 0.83
N LEU A 135 14.98 4.41 0.60
CA LEU A 135 15.26 3.00 0.86
C LEU A 135 16.67 2.89 1.47
N ARG A 136 16.74 2.41 2.72
CA ARG A 136 18.00 2.08 3.39
C ARG A 136 18.48 0.70 2.92
N PRO A 137 19.80 0.43 2.93
CA PRO A 137 20.31 -0.91 2.66
C PRO A 137 19.68 -1.94 3.61
N VAL A 138 19.05 -2.98 3.04
CA VAL A 138 18.41 -4.06 3.79
C VAL A 138 18.71 -5.40 3.10
N ARG A 139 18.85 -6.46 3.90
CA ARG A 139 18.91 -7.83 3.38
C ARG A 139 17.51 -8.43 3.43
N HIS A 140 17.02 -8.96 2.31
CA HIS A 140 15.71 -9.58 2.23
C HIS A 140 15.77 -10.87 1.41
N ASP A 141 15.66 -12.03 2.06
CA ASP A 141 15.92 -13.32 1.42
C ASP A 141 14.78 -13.77 0.47
N ALA A 142 13.56 -13.27 0.67
CA ALA A 142 12.40 -13.62 -0.16
C ALA A 142 12.16 -12.67 -1.35
N LEU A 143 12.81 -11.49 -1.37
CA LEU A 143 12.47 -10.44 -2.35
C LEU A 143 12.98 -10.85 -3.73
N ARG A 144 12.08 -10.89 -4.71
CA ARG A 144 12.36 -11.24 -6.10
C ARG A 144 12.23 -10.04 -7.04
N MET A 145 11.40 -9.07 -6.68
CA MET A 145 11.18 -7.87 -7.47
C MET A 145 11.14 -6.65 -6.56
N LEU A 146 11.98 -5.68 -6.88
CA LEU A 146 11.98 -4.34 -6.30
C LEU A 146 11.94 -3.35 -7.46
N ARG A 147 10.84 -2.61 -7.58
CA ARG A 147 10.62 -1.67 -8.68
C ARG A 147 10.34 -0.28 -8.14
N PHE A 148 11.06 0.69 -8.68
CA PHE A 148 10.81 2.12 -8.49
C PHE A 148 10.53 2.77 -9.84
N GLU A 149 9.44 3.51 -9.93
CA GLU A 149 9.07 4.30 -11.10
C GLU A 149 8.96 5.77 -10.70
N SER A 150 9.62 6.66 -11.44
CA SER A 150 9.67 8.09 -11.13
C SER A 150 9.33 8.95 -12.36
N GLY A 151 8.84 10.16 -12.12
CA GLY A 151 8.70 11.19 -13.17
C GLY A 151 10.03 11.88 -13.45
N GLY A 152 10.30 12.16 -14.72
CA GLY A 152 11.47 12.93 -15.19
C GLY A 152 11.19 14.41 -15.32
#